data_AF-A0A439TDD7-F1
#
_entry.id   AF-A0A439TDD7-F1
#
_cell.length_a   1.000
_cell.length_b   1.000
_cell.length_c   1.000
_cell.angle_alpha   90.00
_cell.angle_beta   90.00
_cell.angle_gamma   90.00
#
_symmetry.space_group_name_H-M   'P 1'
#
loop_
_entity.id
_entity.type
_entity.pdbx_description
1 polymer ?
#
loop_
_entity_poly.entity_id
_entity_poly.type
_entity_poly.pdbx_seq_one_letter_code
_entity_poly.pdbx_strand_id
1 'polypeptide(L)'
;MSQLKTLLLGSWRMTSWVYEILETGEVLDALGQNPRGIISYSADDRMMVFVLRTDRSTPAALVPTSNEKVALYDSMFAYAGTYSVEHDRIVHHIDMSWNQSWEGTEQVRYLETDGRTLLYRSAPAQNPLDGKDCVHTVRFEKITSTSSH
;
A
#
# COMPACT_ATOMS: atom_id res chain seq x y z
N MET A 1 -19.10 11.51 10.62
CA MET A 1 -18.04 11.01 9.72
C MET A 1 -17.57 12.18 8.86
N SER A 2 -16.26 12.44 8.77
CA SER A 2 -15.74 13.56 7.97
C SER A 2 -15.98 13.32 6.47
N GLN A 3 -16.09 14.40 5.68
CA GLN A 3 -16.24 14.30 4.22
C GLN A 3 -15.10 13.46 3.62
N LEU A 4 -13.87 13.68 4.09
CA LEU A 4 -12.72 12.93 3.63
C LEU A 4 -12.84 11.41 3.91
N LYS A 5 -13.27 11.03 5.12
CA LYS A 5 -13.48 9.61 5.46
C LYS A 5 -14.51 8.98 4.54
N THR A 6 -15.58 9.70 4.17
CA THR A 6 -16.59 9.21 3.23
C THR A 6 -16.03 9.01 1.83
N LEU A 7 -15.19 9.93 1.34
CA LEU A 7 -14.55 9.80 0.03
C LEU A 7 -13.64 8.58 -0.05
N LEU A 8 -12.95 8.25 1.05
CA LEU A 8 -11.99 7.15 1.16
C LEU A 8 -12.63 5.75 1.16
N LEU A 9 -13.89 5.60 1.60
CA LEU A 9 -14.53 4.28 1.69
C LEU A 9 -14.55 3.55 0.35
N GLY A 10 -14.25 2.25 0.39
CA GLY A 10 -14.21 1.34 -0.75
C GLY A 10 -12.81 0.83 -1.06
N SER A 11 -12.68 0.18 -2.22
CA SER A 11 -11.42 -0.40 -2.70
C SER A 11 -10.80 0.47 -3.78
N TRP A 12 -9.49 0.56 -3.76
CA TRP A 12 -8.68 1.40 -4.64
C TRP A 12 -7.57 0.56 -5.26
N ARG A 13 -7.44 0.64 -6.58
CA ARG A 13 -6.39 -0.02 -7.35
C ARG A 13 -5.18 0.91 -7.40
N MET A 14 -4.01 0.39 -7.03
CA MET A 14 -2.74 1.09 -7.16
C MET A 14 -2.37 1.22 -8.65
N THR A 15 -2.05 2.43 -9.09
CA THR A 15 -1.62 2.71 -10.46
C THR A 15 -0.15 3.11 -10.54
N SER A 16 0.44 3.60 -9.45
CA SER A 16 1.87 3.93 -9.37
C SER A 16 2.33 3.89 -7.91
N TRP A 17 3.56 3.44 -7.67
CA TRP A 17 4.23 3.52 -6.38
C TRP A 17 5.73 3.74 -6.56
N VAL A 18 6.17 4.95 -6.23
CA VAL A 18 7.58 5.33 -6.26
C VAL A 18 8.03 5.80 -4.88
N TYR A 19 9.34 5.84 -4.68
CA TYR A 19 9.96 6.52 -3.55
C TYR A 19 11.10 7.41 -4.00
N GLU A 20 11.27 8.53 -3.32
CA GLU A 20 12.39 9.44 -3.49
C GLU A 20 13.37 9.21 -2.35
N ILE A 21 14.63 8.92 -2.65
CA ILE A 21 15.72 8.85 -1.68
C ILE A 21 16.07 10.27 -1.26
N LEU A 22 15.91 10.61 0.02
CA LEU A 22 16.06 12.00 0.48
C LEU A 22 17.48 12.53 0.36
N GLU A 23 18.49 11.67 0.45
CA GLU A 23 19.90 12.05 0.30
C GLU A 23 20.24 12.47 -1.14
N THR A 24 19.72 11.76 -2.14
CA THR A 24 20.15 11.89 -3.55
C THR A 24 19.11 12.55 -4.45
N GLY A 25 17.84 12.59 -4.03
CA GLY A 25 16.70 12.98 -4.85
C GLY A 25 16.34 11.94 -5.94
N GLU A 26 16.98 10.77 -5.93
CA GLU A 26 16.71 9.71 -6.90
C GLU A 26 15.31 9.12 -6.67
N VAL A 27 14.52 8.99 -7.74
CA VAL A 27 13.17 8.42 -7.70
C VAL A 27 13.18 7.02 -8.29
N LEU A 28 12.75 6.04 -7.51
CA LEU A 28 12.75 4.62 -7.86
C LEU A 28 11.37 4.00 -7.70
N ASP A 29 11.09 2.96 -8.48
CA ASP A 29 9.89 2.14 -8.32
C ASP A 29 9.99 1.32 -7.02
N ALA A 30 9.02 1.48 -6.11
CA ALA A 30 9.09 0.85 -4.79
C ALA A 30 8.92 -0.68 -4.84
N LEU A 31 8.05 -1.18 -5.73
CA LEU A 31 7.82 -2.61 -5.91
C LEU A 31 7.80 -2.97 -7.40
N GLY A 32 8.79 -2.46 -8.13
CA GLY A 32 8.90 -2.59 -9.58
C GLY A 32 7.83 -1.81 -10.36
N GLN A 33 7.96 -1.84 -11.69
CA GLN A 33 7.03 -1.15 -12.57
C GLN A 33 5.65 -1.80 -12.58
N ASN A 34 4.60 -0.97 -12.68
CA ASN A 34 3.20 -1.39 -12.75
C ASN A 34 2.78 -2.31 -11.58
N PRO A 35 2.88 -1.85 -10.31
CA PRO A 35 2.58 -2.69 -9.15
C PRO A 35 1.11 -3.17 -9.17
N ARG A 36 0.89 -4.45 -8.81
CA ARG A 36 -0.46 -5.01 -8.65
C ARG A 36 -0.90 -4.84 -7.21
N GLY A 37 -1.47 -3.68 -6.90
CA GLY A 37 -1.87 -3.31 -5.54
C GLY A 37 -3.34 -2.99 -5.38
N ILE A 38 -3.91 -3.37 -4.23
CA ILE A 38 -5.21 -2.88 -3.75
C ILE A 38 -5.03 -2.34 -2.34
N ILE A 39 -5.68 -1.21 -2.07
CA ILE A 39 -5.96 -0.74 -0.72
C ILE A 39 -7.47 -0.62 -0.53
N SER A 40 -7.99 -1.09 0.60
CA SER A 40 -9.42 -1.03 0.90
C SER A 40 -9.65 -0.37 2.26
N TYR A 41 -10.65 0.49 2.32
CA TYR A 41 -11.13 1.16 3.53
C TYR A 41 -12.60 0.81 3.73
N SER A 42 -12.92 0.14 4.83
CA SER A 42 -14.28 -0.27 5.15
C SER A 42 -14.94 0.63 6.19
N ALA A 43 -16.28 0.61 6.21
CA ALA A 43 -17.07 1.49 7.07
C ALA A 43 -17.00 1.14 8.57
N ASP A 44 -16.46 -0.03 8.90
CA ASP A 44 -16.19 -0.53 10.26
C ASP A 44 -14.78 -0.17 10.75
N ASP A 45 -14.14 0.82 10.12
CA ASP A 45 -12.83 1.37 10.48
C ASP A 45 -11.65 0.40 10.29
N ARG A 46 -11.84 -0.66 9.49
CA ARG A 46 -10.76 -1.55 9.03
C ARG A 46 -10.18 -1.07 7.71
N MET A 47 -8.91 -1.42 7.52
CA MET A 47 -8.23 -1.22 6.25
C MET A 47 -7.27 -2.37 5.96
N MET A 48 -6.98 -2.59 4.68
CA MET A 48 -5.95 -3.53 4.24
C MET A 48 -5.24 -3.03 2.99
N VAL A 49 -3.96 -3.33 2.91
CA VAL A 49 -3.10 -3.16 1.73
C VAL A 49 -2.61 -4.52 1.31
N PHE A 50 -2.69 -4.80 0.02
CA PHE A 50 -2.09 -5.99 -0.58
C PHE A 50 -1.49 -5.62 -1.93
N VAL A 51 -0.18 -5.75 -2.05
CA VAL A 51 0.57 -5.40 -3.25
C VAL A 51 1.51 -6.52 -3.62
N LEU A 52 1.50 -6.89 -4.89
CA LEU A 52 2.39 -7.89 -5.47
C LEU A 52 3.24 -7.27 -6.58
N ARG A 53 4.51 -7.66 -6.61
CA ARG A 53 5.38 -7.39 -7.76
C ARG A 53 4.85 -8.10 -8.99
N THR A 54 4.86 -7.44 -10.14
CA THR A 54 4.21 -7.93 -11.36
C THR A 54 4.96 -9.10 -12.02
N ASP A 55 6.28 -9.17 -11.84
CA ASP A 55 7.17 -10.21 -12.34
C ASP A 55 7.39 -11.36 -11.33
N ARG A 56 6.55 -11.49 -10.30
CA ARG A 56 6.70 -12.58 -9.31
C ARG A 56 6.57 -13.96 -9.96
N SER A 57 7.43 -14.89 -9.55
CA SER A 57 7.45 -16.26 -10.08
C SER A 57 6.18 -17.04 -9.73
N THR A 58 5.73 -17.89 -10.66
CA THR A 58 4.67 -18.87 -10.41
C THR A 58 5.29 -20.16 -9.87
N PRO A 59 4.83 -20.68 -8.71
CA PRO A 59 5.31 -21.96 -8.19
C PRO A 59 5.03 -23.12 -9.15
N ALA A 60 5.91 -24.12 -9.16
CA ALA A 60 5.77 -25.31 -10.01
C ALA A 60 4.61 -26.23 -9.61
N ALA A 61 4.13 -26.14 -8.37
CA ALA A 61 3.03 -26.92 -7.82
C ALA A 61 2.18 -26.10 -6.85
N LEU A 62 1.00 -26.61 -6.47
CA LEU A 62 0.08 -25.97 -5.52
C LEU A 62 0.75 -25.68 -4.16
N VAL A 63 1.65 -26.55 -3.72
CA VAL A 63 2.46 -26.35 -2.52
C VAL A 63 3.85 -25.85 -2.94
N PRO A 64 4.21 -24.58 -2.69
CA PRO A 64 5.51 -24.06 -3.09
C PRO A 64 6.64 -24.70 -2.26
N THR A 65 7.78 -24.92 -2.91
CA THR A 65 9.06 -25.27 -2.25
C THR A 65 9.53 -24.13 -1.35
N SER A 66 10.50 -24.39 -0.46
CA SER A 66 11.06 -23.35 0.43
C SER A 66 11.63 -22.16 -0.36
N ASN A 67 12.33 -22.41 -1.47
CA ASN A 67 12.89 -21.33 -2.30
C ASN A 67 11.79 -20.50 -2.97
N GLU A 68 10.73 -21.15 -3.46
CA GLU A 68 9.59 -20.43 -4.03
C GLU A 68 8.88 -19.61 -2.95
N LYS A 69 8.69 -20.13 -1.72
CA LYS A 69 8.09 -19.36 -0.63
C LYS A 69 8.85 -18.06 -0.33
N VAL A 70 10.17 -18.10 -0.29
CA VAL A 70 11.02 -16.90 -0.11
C VAL A 70 10.79 -15.92 -1.27
N ALA A 71 10.85 -16.39 -2.51
CA ALA A 71 10.62 -15.52 -3.68
C ALA A 71 9.20 -14.90 -3.70
N LEU A 72 8.18 -15.64 -3.26
CA LEU A 72 6.81 -15.12 -3.14
C LEU A 72 6.68 -14.10 -1.99
N TYR A 73 7.43 -14.28 -0.89
CA TYR A 73 7.46 -13.36 0.24
C TYR A 73 8.17 -12.05 -0.14
N ASP A 74 9.35 -12.14 -0.78
CA ASP A 74 10.15 -10.97 -1.20
C ASP A 74 9.46 -10.12 -2.28
N SER A 75 8.46 -10.68 -2.97
CA SER A 75 7.67 -10.00 -4.00
C SER A 75 6.29 -9.53 -3.52
N MET A 76 6.07 -9.49 -2.20
CA MET A 76 4.81 -9.12 -1.56
C MET A 76 5.01 -7.98 -0.56
N PHE A 77 4.01 -7.10 -0.48
CA PHE A 77 3.89 -6.07 0.55
C PHE A 77 2.43 -6.02 1.00
N ALA A 78 2.15 -6.38 2.25
CA ALA A 78 0.77 -6.60 2.69
C ALA A 78 0.54 -6.40 4.19
N TYR A 79 -0.31 -5.46 4.57
CA TYR A 79 -0.67 -5.25 5.97
C TYR A 79 -2.16 -4.94 6.12
N ALA A 80 -2.69 -5.10 7.33
CA ALA A 80 -4.03 -4.72 7.70
C ALA A 80 -4.05 -4.09 9.10
N GLY A 81 -5.13 -3.40 9.41
CA GLY A 81 -5.26 -2.64 10.63
C GLY A 81 -6.55 -1.87 10.72
N THR A 82 -6.60 -0.95 11.67
CA THR A 82 -7.60 0.11 11.71
C THR A 82 -7.04 1.40 11.12
N TYR A 83 -7.90 2.41 10.93
CA TYR A 83 -7.45 3.71 10.46
C TYR A 83 -8.19 4.88 11.10
N SER A 84 -7.48 6.00 11.26
CA SER A 84 -8.07 7.30 11.62
C SER A 84 -7.85 8.30 10.48
N VAL A 85 -8.81 9.20 10.30
CA VAL A 85 -8.78 10.22 9.25
C VAL A 85 -8.79 11.60 9.91
N GLU A 86 -7.78 12.39 9.58
CA GLU A 86 -7.65 13.79 9.99
C GLU A 86 -7.98 14.72 8.81
N HIS A 87 -7.60 15.99 8.86
CA HIS A 87 -7.96 16.97 7.83
C HIS A 87 -7.16 16.80 6.52
N ASP A 88 -5.90 16.39 6.59
CA ASP A 88 -4.94 16.29 5.47
C ASP A 88 -4.26 14.91 5.36
N ARG A 89 -4.54 14.00 6.31
CA ARG A 89 -3.86 12.72 6.42
C ARG A 89 -4.78 11.60 6.88
N ILE A 90 -4.34 10.39 6.59
CA ILE A 90 -4.83 9.15 7.19
C ILE A 90 -3.69 8.51 7.97
N VAL A 91 -4.02 7.91 9.11
CA VAL A 91 -3.09 7.12 9.91
C VAL A 91 -3.58 5.68 9.91
N HIS A 92 -2.74 4.75 9.46
CA HIS A 92 -3.02 3.32 9.60
C HIS A 92 -2.40 2.81 10.90
N HIS A 93 -3.19 2.09 11.68
CA HIS A 93 -2.79 1.44 12.94
C HIS A 93 -2.63 -0.05 12.67
N ILE A 94 -1.39 -0.51 12.50
CA ILE A 94 -1.12 -1.86 11.98
C ILE A 94 -1.29 -2.90 13.07
N ASP A 95 -2.15 -3.90 12.84
CA ASP A 95 -2.32 -5.06 13.72
C ASP A 95 -2.07 -6.42 13.04
N MET A 96 -1.86 -6.42 11.72
CA MET A 96 -1.47 -7.60 10.96
C MET A 96 -0.52 -7.20 9.84
N SER A 97 0.60 -7.90 9.67
CA SER A 97 1.58 -7.57 8.63
C SER A 97 2.30 -8.80 8.10
N TRP A 98 2.63 -8.80 6.81
CA TRP A 98 3.58 -9.77 6.23
C TRP A 98 4.92 -9.77 6.97
N ASN A 99 5.35 -8.61 7.45
CA ASN A 99 6.50 -8.43 8.30
C ASN A 99 6.03 -8.10 9.72
N GLN A 100 6.10 -9.07 10.62
CA GLN A 100 5.59 -8.95 11.99
C GLN A 100 6.18 -7.76 12.77
N SER A 101 7.38 -7.27 12.42
CA SER A 101 7.96 -6.08 13.09
C SER A 101 7.17 -4.78 12.87
N TRP A 102 6.20 -4.78 11.95
CA TRP A 102 5.32 -3.64 11.69
C TRP A 102 4.06 -3.64 12.56
N GLU A 103 3.73 -4.75 13.21
CA GLU A 103 2.58 -4.80 14.12
C GLU A 103 2.79 -3.87 15.32
N GLY A 104 1.76 -3.08 15.65
CA GLY A 104 1.83 -2.04 16.67
C GLY A 104 2.44 -0.72 16.20
N THR A 105 2.81 -0.59 14.93
CA THR A 105 3.31 0.66 14.36
C THR A 105 2.22 1.46 13.66
N GLU A 106 2.47 2.76 13.46
CA GLU A 106 1.60 3.65 12.72
C GLU A 106 2.22 4.03 11.36
N GLN A 107 1.36 4.16 10.36
CA GLN A 107 1.73 4.64 9.03
C GLN A 107 0.94 5.89 8.68
N VAL A 108 1.61 7.05 8.74
CA VAL A 108 1.03 8.33 8.35
C VAL A 108 1.11 8.50 6.83
N ARG A 109 -0.03 8.80 6.19
CA ARG A 109 -0.13 9.12 4.76
C ARG A 109 -0.86 10.44 4.59
N TYR A 110 -0.11 11.45 4.16
CA TYR A 110 -0.70 12.68 3.64
C TYR A 110 -1.41 12.37 2.34
N LEU A 111 -2.57 12.97 2.12
CA LEU A 111 -3.40 12.57 0.99
C LEU A 111 -4.14 13.72 0.31
N GLU A 112 -4.41 13.50 -0.98
CA GLU A 112 -5.36 14.27 -1.77
C GLU A 112 -6.32 13.29 -2.47
N THR A 113 -7.62 13.57 -2.43
CA THR A 113 -8.63 12.75 -3.11
C THR A 113 -9.87 13.54 -3.50
N ASP A 114 -10.41 13.22 -4.67
CA ASP A 114 -11.71 13.67 -5.16
C ASP A 114 -12.78 12.56 -5.08
N GLY A 115 -12.46 11.42 -4.46
CA GLY A 115 -13.32 10.23 -4.40
C GLY A 115 -13.24 9.33 -5.63
N ARG A 116 -12.42 9.66 -6.65
CA ARG A 116 -12.12 8.81 -7.82
C ARG A 116 -10.64 8.49 -7.92
N THR A 117 -9.79 9.45 -7.59
CA THR A 117 -8.34 9.32 -7.51
C THR A 117 -7.87 9.57 -6.09
N LEU A 118 -6.73 8.97 -5.75
CA LEU A 118 -6.13 9.08 -4.44
C LEU A 118 -4.62 9.18 -4.60
N LEU A 119 -4.05 10.27 -4.10
CA LEU A 119 -2.61 10.47 -4.02
C LEU A 119 -2.19 10.35 -2.56
N TYR A 120 -1.24 9.47 -2.27
CA TYR A 120 -0.58 9.34 -0.99
C TYR A 120 0.86 9.82 -1.03
N ARG A 121 1.26 10.51 0.03
CA ARG A 121 2.66 10.80 0.36
C ARG A 121 2.94 10.34 1.79
N SER A 122 4.01 9.56 1.99
CA SER A 122 4.41 9.19 3.35
C SER A 122 5.09 10.37 4.07
N ALA A 123 5.11 10.31 5.40
CA ALA A 123 6.15 11.03 6.13
C ALA A 123 7.54 10.46 5.76
N PRO A 124 8.64 11.22 5.94
CA PRO A 124 9.99 10.69 5.88
C PRO A 124 10.17 9.49 6.81
N ALA A 125 10.66 8.38 6.27
CA ALA A 125 10.95 7.15 7.03
C ALA A 125 12.00 6.30 6.30
N GLN A 126 12.58 5.33 7.01
CA GLN A 126 13.43 4.32 6.38
C GLN A 126 12.59 3.37 5.52
N ASN A 127 12.98 3.21 4.26
CA ASN A 127 12.36 2.26 3.34
C ASN A 127 12.54 0.83 3.89
N PRO A 128 11.47 0.04 4.06
CA PRO A 128 11.60 -1.33 4.54
C PRO A 128 12.37 -2.26 3.60
N LEU A 129 12.58 -1.87 2.34
CA LEU A 129 13.22 -2.69 1.33
C LEU A 129 14.74 -2.49 1.27
N ASP A 130 15.24 -1.27 1.48
CA ASP A 130 16.66 -0.94 1.35
C ASP A 130 17.26 -0.15 2.53
N GLY A 131 16.44 0.25 3.51
CA GLY A 131 16.84 0.97 4.72
C GLY A 131 17.15 2.45 4.52
N LYS A 132 17.04 3.00 3.31
CA LYS A 132 17.33 4.41 3.03
C LYS A 132 16.19 5.32 3.48
N ASP A 133 16.51 6.50 3.96
CA ASP A 133 15.51 7.52 4.26
C ASP A 133 14.83 7.98 2.97
N CYS A 134 13.51 7.82 2.91
CA CYS A 134 12.74 8.09 1.71
C CYS A 134 11.37 8.70 2.01
N VAL A 135 10.76 9.24 0.95
CA VAL A 135 9.33 9.57 0.90
C VAL A 135 8.69 8.77 -0.22
N HIS A 136 7.67 7.99 0.12
CA HIS A 136 6.88 7.27 -0.86
C HIS A 136 5.79 8.19 -1.44
N THR A 137 5.58 8.10 -2.75
CA THR A 137 4.42 8.66 -3.44
C THR A 137 3.65 7.54 -4.13
N VAL A 138 2.36 7.42 -3.81
CA VAL A 138 1.50 6.34 -4.31
C VAL A 138 0.25 6.92 -4.93
N ARG A 139 -0.14 6.41 -6.10
CA ARG A 139 -1.39 6.80 -6.78
C ARG A 139 -2.33 5.61 -6.86
N PHE A 140 -3.60 5.90 -6.62
CA PHE A 140 -4.67 4.93 -6.77
C PHE A 140 -5.85 5.50 -7.53
N GLU A 141 -6.62 4.59 -8.11
CA GLU A 141 -7.92 4.84 -8.71
C GLU A 141 -8.97 4.00 -7.98
N LYS A 142 -10.15 4.59 -7.73
CA LYS A 142 -11.23 3.89 -7.07
C LYS A 142 -11.75 2.76 -7.95
N ILE A 143 -11.85 1.57 -7.37
CA ILE A 143 -12.46 0.42 -8.04
C ILE A 143 -13.97 0.66 -8.03
N THR A 144 -14.52 0.93 -9.21
CA THR A 144 -15.96 0.91 -9.42
C THR A 144 -16.32 -0.49 -9.88
N SER A 145 -17.36 -1.07 -9.30
CA SER A 145 -17.96 -2.27 -9.87
C SER A 145 -18.44 -1.91 -11.27
N THR A 146 -17.75 -2.41 -12.30
CA THR A 146 -18.36 -2.51 -13.62
C THR A 146 -19.55 -3.43 -13.46
N SER A 147 -20.76 -2.89 -13.65
CA SER A 147 -21.94 -3.71 -13.89
C SER A 147 -21.70 -4.48 -15.18
N SER A 148 -21.07 -5.65 -15.07
CA SER A 148 -21.07 -6.64 -16.12
C SER A 148 -22.49 -7.21 -16.15
N HIS A 149 -23.31 -6.70 -17.07
CA HIS A 149 -24.53 -7.40 -17.50
C HIS A 149 -24.16 -8.64 -18.30
#